data_AF-A0A8T1N1V0-F1
#
_entry.id   AF-A0A8T1N1V0-F1
#
_cell.length_a   1.000
_cell.length_b   1.000
_cell.length_c   1.000
_cell.angle_alpha   90.00
_cell.angle_beta   90.00
_cell.angle_gamma   90.00
#
_symmetry.space_group_name_H-M   'P 1'
#
loop_
_entity.id
_entity.type
_entity.pdbx_description
1 polymer ?
#
loop_
_entity_poly.entity_id
_entity_poly.type
_entity_poly.pdbx_seq_one_letter_code
_entity_poly.pdbx_strand_id
1 'polypeptide(L)'
;MDDGWSKHVTAVDIDEKKIDYAHHNAAIYGVDDHIDFIKGDFFSLAPKLKADTVFLSPPWGGPDYGKVETYDIKTMLKPRDGYFLFNTAKKIASRLVMFLPRNVDINQLAELCLSAHPPWAVEVEKNHLNGKLKAITAYFNAPAVDNESA
;
A
#
# COMPACT_ATOMS: atom_id res chain seq x y z
N MET A 1 2.93 6.26 -25.99
CA MET A 1 3.08 7.04 -24.75
C MET A 1 2.24 6.33 -23.72
N ASP A 2 2.84 5.75 -22.69
CA ASP A 2 2.07 5.39 -21.49
C ASP A 2 1.63 6.71 -20.87
N ASP A 3 0.33 6.88 -20.74
CA ASP A 3 -0.37 8.04 -20.18
C ASP A 3 -0.32 8.09 -18.64
N GLY A 4 0.39 7.14 -18.01
CA GLY A 4 0.65 7.11 -16.57
C GLY A 4 -0.49 6.56 -15.72
N TRP A 5 -1.61 6.16 -16.33
CA TRP A 5 -2.78 5.61 -15.64
C TRP A 5 -2.68 4.10 -15.46
N SER A 6 -3.23 3.58 -14.35
CA SER A 6 -3.44 2.14 -14.21
C SER A 6 -4.54 1.72 -15.18
N LYS A 7 -4.25 0.74 -16.04
CA LYS A 7 -5.21 0.24 -17.04
C LYS A 7 -6.29 -0.66 -16.43
N HIS A 8 -6.00 -1.24 -15.26
CA HIS A 8 -6.90 -2.14 -14.52
C HIS A 8 -6.55 -2.14 -13.03
N VAL A 9 -7.52 -2.44 -12.16
CA VAL A 9 -7.34 -2.51 -10.71
C VAL A 9 -7.98 -3.79 -10.16
N THR A 10 -7.29 -4.46 -9.24
CA THR A 10 -7.91 -5.48 -8.37
C THR A 10 -8.11 -4.87 -6.98
N ALA A 11 -9.35 -4.55 -6.64
CA ALA A 11 -9.72 -3.95 -5.36
C ALA A 11 -10.11 -5.03 -4.35
N VAL A 12 -9.38 -5.11 -3.23
CA VAL A 12 -9.58 -6.12 -2.18
C VAL A 12 -9.97 -5.45 -0.87
N ASP A 13 -11.08 -5.88 -0.28
CA ASP A 13 -11.46 -5.53 1.09
C ASP A 13 -12.08 -6.75 1.79
N ILE A 14 -11.88 -6.85 3.10
CA ILE A 14 -12.43 -7.95 3.91
C ILE A 14 -13.91 -7.72 4.24
N ASP A 15 -14.36 -6.47 4.23
CA ASP A 15 -15.74 -6.08 4.51
C ASP A 15 -16.55 -5.98 3.21
N GLU A 16 -17.59 -6.80 3.11
CA GLU A 16 -18.51 -6.84 1.98
C GLU A 16 -19.17 -5.48 1.70
N LYS A 17 -19.52 -4.73 2.75
CA LYS A 17 -20.13 -3.41 2.56
C LYS A 17 -19.16 -2.42 1.91
N LYS A 18 -17.85 -2.56 2.19
CA LYS A 18 -16.83 -1.71 1.58
C LYS A 18 -16.68 -2.01 0.10
N ILE A 19 -16.78 -3.29 -0.28
CA ILE A 19 -16.84 -3.70 -1.69
C ILE A 19 -18.06 -3.09 -2.38
N ASP A 20 -19.25 -3.20 -1.79
CA ASP A 20 -20.47 -2.63 -2.37
C ASP A 20 -20.37 -1.11 -2.57
N TYR A 21 -19.83 -0.38 -1.58
CA TYR A 21 -19.59 1.06 -1.69
C TYR A 21 -18.55 1.39 -2.75
N ALA A 22 -17.47 0.62 -2.84
CA ALA A 22 -16.43 0.84 -3.84
C ALA A 22 -16.98 0.63 -5.27
N HIS A 23 -17.76 -0.43 -5.49
CA HIS A 23 -18.42 -0.69 -6.77
C HIS A 23 -19.42 0.41 -7.13
N HIS A 24 -20.28 0.82 -6.19
CA HIS A 24 -21.22 1.91 -6.41
C HIS A 24 -20.51 3.23 -6.77
N ASN A 25 -19.44 3.57 -6.05
CA ASN A 25 -18.66 4.76 -6.35
C ASN A 25 -17.98 4.65 -7.71
N ALA A 26 -17.36 3.52 -8.05
CA ALA A 26 -16.72 3.32 -9.35
C ALA A 26 -17.69 3.52 -10.52
N ALA A 27 -18.93 3.02 -10.39
CA ALA A 27 -19.97 3.21 -11.38
C ALA A 27 -20.38 4.69 -11.54
N ILE A 28 -20.42 5.47 -10.44
CA ILE A 28 -20.64 6.93 -10.50
C ILE A 28 -19.53 7.64 -11.28
N TYR A 29 -18.28 7.20 -11.10
CA TYR A 29 -17.13 7.76 -11.81
C TYR A 29 -16.93 7.18 -13.22
N GLY A 30 -17.72 6.17 -13.62
CA GLY A 30 -17.66 5.54 -14.94
C GLY A 30 -16.37 4.75 -15.21
N VAL A 31 -15.85 4.09 -14.17
CA VAL A 31 -14.58 3.31 -14.23
C VAL A 31 -14.73 1.89 -13.67
N ASP A 32 -15.95 1.44 -13.37
CA ASP A 32 -16.22 0.14 -12.77
C ASP A 32 -15.82 -1.03 -13.67
N ASP A 33 -15.82 -0.84 -14.99
CA ASP A 33 -15.36 -1.81 -15.98
C ASP A 33 -13.84 -2.06 -15.96
N HIS A 34 -13.08 -1.20 -15.28
CA HIS A 34 -11.63 -1.32 -15.09
C HIS A 34 -11.24 -1.91 -13.72
N ILE A 35 -12.21 -2.39 -12.92
CA ILE A 35 -11.96 -2.81 -11.52
C ILE A 35 -12.56 -4.19 -11.24
N ASP A 36 -11.71 -5.15 -10.88
CA ASP A 36 -12.14 -6.41 -10.26
C ASP A 36 -12.29 -6.22 -8.75
N PHE A 37 -13.51 -6.37 -8.24
CA PHE A 37 -13.80 -6.28 -6.81
C PHE A 37 -13.76 -7.67 -6.16
N ILE A 38 -12.92 -7.85 -5.15
CA ILE A 38 -12.75 -9.12 -4.43
C ILE A 38 -12.98 -8.91 -2.95
N LYS A 39 -14.05 -9.50 -2.42
CA LYS A 39 -14.23 -9.66 -0.98
C LYS A 39 -13.27 -10.74 -0.46
N GLY A 40 -12.38 -10.37 0.45
CA GLY A 40 -11.53 -11.34 1.14
C GLY A 40 -10.41 -10.74 1.96
N ASP A 41 -9.75 -11.59 2.75
CA ASP A 41 -8.54 -11.23 3.45
C ASP A 41 -7.36 -11.14 2.48
N PHE A 42 -6.77 -9.95 2.36
CA PHE A 42 -5.58 -9.70 1.54
C PHE A 42 -4.46 -10.71 1.80
N PHE A 43 -4.19 -11.08 3.06
CA PHE A 43 -3.09 -11.99 3.38
C PHE A 43 -3.34 -13.41 2.86
N SER A 44 -4.60 -13.81 2.82
CA SER A 44 -5.04 -15.10 2.27
C SER A 44 -5.04 -15.10 0.73
N LEU A 45 -5.30 -13.96 0.11
CA LEU A 45 -5.37 -13.79 -1.35
C LEU A 45 -3.99 -13.53 -1.98
N ALA A 46 -3.09 -12.85 -1.28
CA ALA A 46 -1.79 -12.40 -1.77
C ALA A 46 -0.99 -13.44 -2.58
N PRO A 47 -0.91 -14.73 -2.19
CA PRO A 47 -0.16 -15.73 -2.96
C PRO A 47 -0.71 -16.00 -4.38
N LYS A 48 -1.96 -15.60 -4.66
CA LYS A 48 -2.65 -15.81 -5.94
C LYS A 48 -2.69 -14.55 -6.80
N LEU A 49 -2.33 -13.40 -6.24
CA LEU A 49 -2.36 -12.12 -6.93
C LEU A 49 -1.06 -11.90 -7.70
N LYS A 50 -1.17 -11.23 -8.85
CA LYS A 50 -0.04 -10.68 -9.62
C LYS A 50 -0.42 -9.27 -10.05
N ALA A 51 0.49 -8.33 -9.88
CA ALA A 51 0.28 -6.94 -10.29
C ALA A 51 1.62 -6.26 -10.54
N ASP A 52 1.62 -5.19 -11.33
CA ASP A 52 2.81 -4.35 -11.49
C ASP A 52 3.04 -3.45 -10.28
N THR A 53 1.98 -3.17 -9.51
CA THR A 53 2.02 -2.30 -8.33
C THR A 53 1.02 -2.76 -7.28
N VAL A 54 1.39 -2.68 -6.00
CA VAL A 54 0.45 -2.85 -4.89
C VAL A 54 0.34 -1.54 -4.11
N PHE A 55 -0.89 -1.04 -4.01
CA PHE A 55 -1.23 0.07 -3.11
C PHE A 55 -1.80 -0.48 -1.80
N LEU A 56 -1.30 0.01 -0.67
CA LEU A 56 -1.62 -0.45 0.67
C LEU A 56 -2.11 0.72 1.51
N SER A 57 -3.37 0.66 1.93
CA SER A 57 -3.96 1.57 2.92
C SER A 57 -4.56 0.76 4.07
N PRO A 58 -3.72 0.10 4.90
CA PRO A 58 -4.17 -0.71 6.01
C PRO A 58 -4.92 0.12 7.06
N PRO A 59 -5.74 -0.49 7.93
CA PRO A 59 -6.39 0.23 9.00
C PRO A 59 -5.37 0.70 10.05
N TRP A 60 -5.39 2.00 10.36
CA TRP A 60 -4.43 2.61 11.29
C TRP A 60 -4.86 2.55 12.76
N GLY A 61 -6.02 1.98 13.07
CA GLY A 61 -6.64 2.04 14.40
C GLY A 61 -7.58 3.23 14.61
N GLY A 62 -8.07 3.84 13.53
CA GLY A 62 -9.01 4.96 13.59
C GLY A 62 -8.37 6.26 14.10
N PRO A 63 -9.16 7.30 14.43
CA PRO A 63 -8.64 8.63 14.79
C PRO A 63 -7.64 8.64 15.97
N ASP A 64 -7.67 7.60 16.79
CA ASP A 64 -6.82 7.45 17.96
C ASP A 64 -5.33 7.25 17.63
N TYR A 65 -4.97 6.91 16.38
CA TYR A 65 -3.56 6.91 15.95
C TYR A 65 -2.87 8.26 16.21
N GLY A 66 -3.63 9.35 16.22
CA GLY A 66 -3.11 10.70 16.42
C GLY A 66 -2.81 11.05 17.88
N LYS A 67 -3.16 10.17 18.83
CA LYS A 67 -2.90 10.37 20.27
C LYS A 67 -1.48 9.96 20.68
N VAL A 68 -0.79 9.17 19.86
CA VAL A 68 0.62 8.82 20.08
C VAL A 68 1.53 9.79 19.34
N GLU A 69 2.71 10.03 19.90
CA GLU A 69 3.70 10.92 19.28
C GLU A 69 4.27 10.31 18.00
N THR A 70 4.66 9.03 18.06
CA THR A 70 5.19 8.27 16.94
C THR A 70 4.37 7.01 16.71
N TYR A 71 3.93 6.79 15.48
CA TYR A 71 3.17 5.62 15.06
C TYR A 71 4.11 4.51 14.63
N ASP A 72 4.20 3.46 15.44
CA ASP A 72 5.06 2.30 15.22
C ASP A 72 4.32 1.24 14.37
N ILE A 73 4.75 1.06 13.12
CA ILE A 73 4.10 0.13 12.19
C ILE A 73 4.29 -1.34 12.60
N LYS A 74 5.27 -1.64 13.46
CA LYS A 74 5.52 -3.00 13.96
C LYS A 74 4.50 -3.41 15.02
N THR A 75 4.12 -2.48 15.90
CA THR A 75 3.27 -2.79 17.05
C THR A 75 1.82 -2.34 16.88
N MET A 76 1.60 -1.22 16.18
CA MET A 76 0.29 -0.57 16.07
C MET A 76 -0.50 -0.97 14.83
N LEU A 77 0.16 -1.37 13.74
CA LEU A 77 -0.54 -1.86 12.57
C LEU A 77 -1.19 -3.22 12.89
N LYS A 78 -2.49 -3.34 12.56
CA LYS A 78 -3.30 -4.55 12.73
C LYS A 78 -4.07 -4.81 11.43
N PRO A 79 -4.46 -6.05 11.13
CA PRO A 79 -4.33 -7.27 11.94
C PRO A 79 -2.92 -7.89 11.93
N ARG A 80 -2.04 -7.47 11.00
CA ARG A 80 -0.63 -7.86 10.94
C ARG A 80 0.24 -6.60 11.00
N ASP A 81 1.48 -6.77 11.43
CA ASP A 81 2.44 -5.67 11.47
C ASP A 81 2.88 -5.21 10.06
N GLY A 82 3.44 -4.01 9.99
CA GLY A 82 3.89 -3.39 8.75
C GLY A 82 4.98 -4.16 8.02
N TYR A 83 5.81 -4.94 8.71
CA TYR A 83 6.88 -5.75 8.11
C TYR A 83 6.30 -6.99 7.46
N PHE A 84 5.35 -7.65 8.10
CA PHE A 84 4.61 -8.75 7.51
C PHE A 84 3.81 -8.28 6.28
N LEU A 85 3.16 -7.11 6.38
CA LEU A 85 2.43 -6.50 5.27
C LEU A 85 3.35 -6.20 4.08
N PHE A 86 4.47 -5.51 4.31
CA PHE A 86 5.48 -5.22 3.29
C PHE A 86 6.00 -6.49 2.62
N ASN A 87 6.42 -7.49 3.42
CA ASN A 87 6.98 -8.74 2.90
C ASN A 87 5.96 -9.58 2.14
N THR A 88 4.67 -9.46 2.47
CA THR A 88 3.60 -10.10 1.72
C THR A 88 3.41 -9.41 0.37
N ALA A 89 3.28 -8.08 0.36
CA ALA A 89 3.04 -7.31 -0.85
C ALA A 89 4.24 -7.34 -1.83
N LYS A 90 5.47 -7.38 -1.30
CA LYS A 90 6.72 -7.54 -2.08
C LYS A 90 6.73 -8.78 -2.98
N LYS A 91 5.97 -9.82 -2.63
CA LYS A 91 5.86 -11.05 -3.44
C LYS A 91 4.90 -10.91 -4.63
N ILE A 92 4.12 -9.83 -4.68
CA ILE A 92 3.07 -9.59 -5.67
C ILE A 92 3.57 -8.66 -6.79
N ALA A 93 4.30 -7.61 -6.43
CA ALA A 93 4.73 -6.54 -7.34
C ALA A 93 6.12 -6.01 -7.00
N SER A 94 6.79 -5.41 -7.99
CA SER A 94 8.09 -4.74 -7.85
C SER A 94 7.97 -3.28 -7.38
N ARG A 95 6.76 -2.70 -7.40
CA ARG A 95 6.47 -1.37 -6.86
C ARG A 95 5.39 -1.46 -5.80
N LEU A 96 5.65 -0.89 -4.62
CA LEU A 96 4.67 -0.83 -3.53
C LEU A 96 4.44 0.63 -3.13
N VAL A 97 3.22 0.94 -2.77
CA VAL A 97 2.85 2.26 -2.23
C VAL A 97 2.13 2.04 -0.91
N MET A 98 2.61 2.64 0.17
CA MET A 98 1.94 2.60 1.47
C MET A 98 1.42 3.97 1.85
N PHE A 99 0.12 4.08 2.09
CA PHE A 99 -0.50 5.25 2.67
C PHE A 99 -0.58 5.09 4.19
N LEU A 100 0.10 5.99 4.92
CA LEU A 100 0.42 5.83 6.34
C LEU A 100 0.05 7.08 7.17
N PRO A 101 -0.12 6.94 8.49
CA PRO A 101 -0.32 8.07 9.38
C PRO A 101 0.77 9.14 9.27
N ARG A 102 0.39 10.41 9.45
CA ARG A 102 1.31 11.56 9.42
C ARG A 102 2.47 11.49 10.43
N ASN A 103 2.31 10.72 11.50
CA ASN A 103 3.25 10.54 12.60
C ASN A 103 3.96 9.18 12.56
N VAL A 104 3.98 8.49 11.41
CA VAL A 104 4.71 7.23 11.26
C VAL A 104 6.21 7.37 11.53
N ASP A 105 6.81 6.36 12.15
CA ASP A 105 8.27 6.28 12.27
C ASP A 105 8.90 6.05 10.89
N ILE A 106 9.55 7.09 10.37
CA ILE A 106 10.20 7.06 9.05
C ILE A 106 11.38 6.08 9.05
N ASN A 107 12.04 5.86 10.18
CA ASN A 107 13.16 4.91 10.26
C ASN A 107 12.68 3.49 9.98
N GLN A 108 11.47 3.13 10.42
CA GLN A 108 10.90 1.81 10.13
C GLN A 108 10.66 1.62 8.63
N LEU A 109 10.38 2.68 7.86
CA LEU A 109 10.27 2.60 6.40
C LEU A 109 11.62 2.31 5.74
N ALA A 110 12.69 2.92 6.25
CA ALA A 110 14.04 2.61 5.80
C ALA A 110 14.45 1.16 6.17
N GLU A 111 14.08 0.69 7.37
CA GLU A 111 14.32 -0.69 7.79
C GLU A 111 13.62 -1.71 6.89
N LEU A 112 12.37 -1.44 6.46
CA LEU A 112 11.66 -2.28 5.49
C LEU A 112 12.48 -2.46 4.20
N CYS A 113 13.04 -1.37 3.69
CA CYS A 113 13.87 -1.37 2.48
C CYS A 113 15.13 -2.21 2.63
N LEU A 114 15.84 -2.01 3.74
CA LEU A 114 17.08 -2.72 4.07
C LEU A 114 16.84 -4.21 4.37
N SER A 115 15.62 -4.58 4.78
CA SER A 115 15.24 -5.99 4.99
C SER A 115 15.04 -6.79 3.70
N ALA A 116 14.93 -6.12 2.55
CA ALA A 116 14.88 -6.77 1.25
C ALA A 116 16.29 -7.07 0.72
N HIS A 117 16.41 -8.12 -0.10
CA HIS A 117 17.66 -8.47 -0.75
C HIS A 117 17.46 -8.74 -2.24
N PRO A 118 18.12 -7.97 -3.13
CA PRO A 118 18.82 -6.70 -2.85
C PRO A 118 17.93 -5.63 -2.17
N PRO A 119 18.50 -4.64 -1.45
CA PRO A 119 17.73 -3.60 -0.79
C PRO A 119 16.84 -2.81 -1.75
N TRP A 120 15.64 -2.48 -1.30
CA TRP A 120 14.72 -1.64 -2.07
C TRP A 120 15.01 -0.16 -1.83
N ALA A 121 14.54 0.70 -2.74
CA ALA A 121 14.54 2.15 -2.52
C ALA A 121 13.20 2.61 -1.93
N VAL A 122 13.20 3.67 -1.11
CA VAL A 122 11.99 4.34 -0.65
C VAL A 122 12.05 5.84 -0.90
N GLU A 123 10.96 6.38 -1.44
CA GLU A 123 10.64 7.80 -1.47
C GLU A 123 9.49 8.07 -0.51
N VAL A 124 9.58 9.16 0.26
CA VAL A 124 8.59 9.52 1.28
C VAL A 124 7.99 10.88 0.95
N GLU A 125 6.69 10.90 0.64
CA GLU A 125 5.93 12.10 0.35
C GLU A 125 5.04 12.50 1.53
N LYS A 126 4.98 13.80 1.81
CA LYS A 126 4.14 14.39 2.86
C LYS A 126 2.86 14.97 2.28
N ASN A 127 1.72 14.33 2.56
CA ASN A 127 0.42 14.76 2.06
C ASN A 127 -0.15 15.91 2.91
N HIS A 128 -0.33 17.09 2.31
CA HIS A 128 -0.88 18.27 2.97
C HIS A 128 -2.28 18.61 2.44
N LEU A 129 -3.18 18.97 3.35
CA LEU A 129 -4.50 19.52 3.01
C LEU A 129 -4.71 20.81 3.80
N ASN A 130 -4.96 21.91 3.11
CA ASN A 130 -5.15 23.25 3.69
C ASN A 130 -4.01 23.63 4.64
N GLY A 131 -2.76 23.40 4.20
CA GLY A 131 -1.55 23.69 4.97
C GLY A 131 -1.27 22.75 6.15
N LYS A 132 -2.12 21.74 6.39
CA LYS A 132 -1.94 20.77 7.49
C LYS A 132 -1.50 19.42 6.95
N LEU A 133 -0.44 18.86 7.54
CA LEU A 133 0.01 17.49 7.26
C LEU A 133 -1.08 16.49 7.67
N LYS A 134 -1.49 15.63 6.73
CA LYS A 134 -2.56 14.63 6.92
C LYS A 134 -2.04 13.21 6.98
N ALA A 135 -1.09 12.86 6.12
CA ALA A 135 -0.59 11.51 5.97
C ALA A 135 0.80 11.53 5.34
N ILE A 136 1.42 10.36 5.30
CA ILE A 136 2.63 10.06 4.54
C ILE A 136 2.26 9.06 3.43
N THR A 137 2.77 9.26 2.23
CA THR A 137 2.81 8.22 1.18
C THR A 137 4.25 7.76 1.03
N ALA A 138 4.50 6.47 1.21
CA ALA A 138 5.81 5.86 1.00
C ALA A 138 5.79 5.01 -0.28
N TYR A 139 6.67 5.33 -1.22
CA TYR A 139 6.83 4.62 -2.49
C TYR A 139 8.07 3.75 -2.42
N PHE A 140 7.88 2.43 -2.50
CA PHE A 140 8.95 1.46 -2.45
C PHE A 140 9.16 0.84 -3.84
N ASN A 141 10.41 0.78 -4.29
CA ASN A 141 10.75 0.23 -5.59
C ASN A 141 11.81 -0.86 -5.43
N ALA A 142 11.56 -2.02 -6.04
CA ALA A 142 12.58 -3.04 -6.24
C ALA A 142 13.73 -2.45 -7.06
N PRO A 143 14.98 -2.86 -6.80
CA PRO A 143 16.08 -2.46 -7.66
C PRO A 143 15.89 -3.02 -9.06
N ALA A 144 16.47 -2.32 -10.04
CA ALA A 144 16.53 -2.83 -11.41
C ALA A 144 17.22 -4.19 -11.40
N VAL A 145 16.66 -5.15 -12.13
CA VAL A 145 17.35 -6.40 -12.40
C VAL A 145 18.33 -6.09 -13.52
N ASP A 146 19.61 -5.93 -13.17
CA ASP A 146 20.66 -5.86 -14.17
C ASP A 146 20.75 -7.23 -14.84
N ASN A 147 20.23 -7.35 -16.06
CA ASN A 147 20.48 -8.50 -16.92
C ASN A 147 21.90 -8.39 -17.52
N GLU A 148 22.92 -8.44 -16.66
CA GLU A 148 24.30 -8.67 -17.07
C GLU A 148 24.73 -10.05 -16.57
N SER A 149 24.43 -11.09 -17.36
CA SER A 149 25.18 -12.35 -17.49
C SER A 149 24.42 -13.32 -18.42
N ALA A 150 24.65 -13.19 -19.72
CA ALA A 150 24.47 -14.26 -20.70
C ALA A 150 25.69 -14.26 -21.62
#